data_AF-A0A1M5CCQ1-F1
#
_entry.id   AF-A0A1M5CCQ1-F1
#
_cell.length_a   1.000
_cell.length_b   1.000
_cell.length_c   1.000
_cell.angle_alpha   90.00
_cell.angle_beta   90.00
_cell.angle_gamma   90.00
#
_symmetry.space_group_name_H-M   'P 1'
#
loop_
_entity.id
_entity.type
_entity.pdbx_description
1 polymer ?
#
loop_
_entity_poly.entity_id
_entity_poly.type
_entity_poly.pdbx_seq_one_letter_code
_entity_poly.pdbx_strand_id
1 'polypeptide(L)'
;MQRKRMNIEGEILKKFVEMAHKYGYNVFKGQGKDNRIIIDGNTYFQFGDLRVDTETYHIVIEAESAGGVTNLVKYWYCLEKNLDIIKKPIVLFHVFHQSSEADYGSHLSLWRFLRDKMQTAVGDKIKAACYTYKNYEDIEAIVNDFEKYLV
;
A
#
# COMPACT_ATOMS: atom_id res chain seq x y z
N MET A 1 9.52 -8.93 -33.40
CA MET A 1 8.34 -8.59 -32.57
C MET A 1 8.83 -7.96 -31.28
N GLN A 2 8.69 -6.65 -31.10
CA GLN A 2 8.96 -5.99 -29.81
C GLN A 2 7.86 -6.40 -28.83
N ARG A 3 8.19 -7.22 -27.82
CA ARG A 3 7.28 -7.51 -26.71
C ARG A 3 7.01 -6.19 -26.00
N LYS A 4 5.81 -5.64 -26.16
CA LYS A 4 5.37 -4.43 -25.45
C LYS A 4 5.50 -4.73 -23.95
N ARG A 5 6.41 -4.05 -23.27
CA ARG A 5 6.67 -4.24 -21.83
C ARG A 5 5.38 -3.81 -21.11
N MET A 6 4.60 -4.79 -20.68
CA MET A 6 3.33 -4.55 -20.00
C MET A 6 3.64 -3.98 -18.61
N ASN A 7 3.06 -2.83 -18.27
CA ASN A 7 3.20 -2.24 -16.94
C ASN A 7 2.21 -2.94 -16.01
N ILE A 8 2.65 -4.05 -15.41
CA ILE A 8 1.84 -4.91 -14.55
C ILE A 8 1.33 -4.13 -13.33
N GLU A 9 2.19 -3.35 -12.67
CA GLU A 9 1.85 -2.51 -11.52
C GLU A 9 0.71 -1.54 -11.87
N GLY A 10 0.80 -0.88 -13.04
CA GLY A 10 -0.23 0.04 -13.51
C GLY A 10 -1.60 -0.61 -13.74
N GLU A 11 -1.65 -1.82 -14.28
CA GLU A 11 -2.92 -2.54 -14.50
C GLU A 11 -3.58 -2.97 -13.19
N ILE A 12 -2.78 -3.30 -12.18
CA ILE A 12 -3.30 -3.69 -10.86
C ILE A 12 -3.87 -2.49 -10.13
N LEU A 13 -3.15 -1.37 -10.13
CA LEU A 13 -3.64 -0.14 -9.53
C LEU A 13 -4.98 0.29 -10.13
N LYS A 14 -5.24 0.04 -11.42
CA LYS A 14 -6.56 0.33 -12.03
C LYS A 14 -7.70 -0.41 -11.34
N LYS A 15 -7.52 -1.66 -10.92
CA LYS A 15 -8.56 -2.42 -10.22
C LYS A 15 -8.95 -1.78 -8.89
N PHE A 16 -7.97 -1.30 -8.13
CA PHE A 16 -8.23 -0.56 -6.90
C PHE A 16 -8.92 0.79 -7.16
N VAL A 17 -8.54 1.48 -8.25
CA VAL A 17 -9.20 2.74 -8.66
C VAL A 17 -10.66 2.51 -9.03
N GLU A 18 -10.94 1.53 -9.88
CA GLU A 18 -12.29 1.16 -10.30
C GLU A 18 -13.16 0.84 -9.08
N MET A 19 -12.63 0.06 -8.15
CA MET A 19 -13.32 -0.28 -6.91
C MET A 19 -13.56 0.94 -6.01
N ALA A 20 -12.56 1.81 -5.80
CA ALA A 20 -12.73 3.02 -5.01
C ALA A 20 -13.80 3.96 -5.61
N HIS A 21 -13.78 4.14 -6.94
CA HIS A 21 -14.75 4.97 -7.64
C HIS A 21 -16.17 4.40 -7.60
N LYS A 22 -16.35 3.08 -7.63
CA LYS A 22 -17.65 2.41 -7.44
C LYS A 22 -18.32 2.82 -6.13
N TYR A 23 -17.52 3.13 -5.10
CA TYR A 23 -17.97 3.60 -3.79
C TYR A 23 -17.93 5.13 -3.63
N GLY A 24 -17.62 5.88 -4.70
CA GLY A 24 -17.61 7.34 -4.69
C GLY A 24 -16.39 7.98 -4.02
N TYR A 25 -15.33 7.22 -3.73
CA TYR A 25 -14.12 7.77 -3.12
C TYR A 25 -13.15 8.35 -4.16
N ASN A 26 -12.48 9.43 -3.78
CA ASN A 26 -11.39 9.99 -4.55
C ASN A 26 -10.10 9.18 -4.37
N VAL A 27 -9.31 9.12 -5.43
CA VAL A 27 -8.04 8.39 -5.46
C VAL A 27 -6.90 9.35 -5.75
N PHE A 28 -5.84 9.27 -4.94
CA PHE A 28 -4.61 10.02 -5.09
C PHE A 28 -3.50 9.08 -5.53
N LYS A 29 -2.63 9.50 -6.45
CA LYS A 29 -1.64 8.60 -7.07
C LYS A 29 -0.24 9.20 -7.10
N GLY A 30 0.76 8.33 -6.99
CA GLY A 30 2.17 8.65 -7.20
C GLY A 30 2.64 9.87 -6.40
N GLN A 31 3.55 10.66 -6.95
CA GLN A 31 4.23 11.77 -6.27
C GLN A 31 3.43 13.10 -6.26
N GLY A 32 2.12 13.04 -6.47
CA GLY A 32 1.26 14.23 -6.51
C GLY A 32 1.17 14.96 -5.16
N LYS A 33 0.97 16.29 -5.17
CA LYS A 33 0.85 17.10 -3.95
C LYS A 33 -0.29 16.64 -3.04
N ASP A 34 -1.34 16.10 -3.62
CA ASP A 34 -2.50 15.61 -2.87
C ASP A 34 -2.22 14.25 -2.22
N ASN A 35 -1.23 13.48 -2.71
CA ASN A 35 -0.86 12.17 -2.17
C ASN A 35 0.24 12.26 -1.09
N ARG A 36 0.47 13.44 -0.50
CA ARG A 36 1.48 13.66 0.53
C ARG A 36 0.94 14.50 1.68
N ILE A 37 1.62 14.43 2.82
CA ILE A 37 1.39 15.29 3.99
C ILE A 37 2.70 15.95 4.40
N ILE A 38 2.65 17.19 4.86
CA ILE A 38 3.84 17.89 5.34
C ILE A 38 4.17 17.37 6.73
N ILE A 39 5.43 16.97 6.95
CA ILE A 39 5.95 16.55 8.25
C ILE A 39 6.56 17.76 8.97
N ASP A 40 7.53 18.41 8.32
CA ASP A 40 8.26 19.55 8.88
C ASP A 40 8.93 20.37 7.77
N GLY A 41 8.69 21.68 7.74
CA GLY A 41 9.22 22.59 6.70
C GLY A 41 8.96 22.09 5.28
N ASN A 42 10.03 21.78 4.55
CA ASN A 42 9.97 21.23 3.19
C ASN A 42 9.95 19.69 3.13
N THR A 43 9.94 19.01 4.27
CA THR A 43 9.87 17.56 4.39
C THR A 43 8.42 17.10 4.35
N TYR A 44 8.11 16.13 3.50
CA TYR A 44 6.78 15.56 3.37
C TYR A 44 6.82 14.04 3.40
N PHE A 45 5.77 13.44 3.97
CA PHE A 45 5.51 12.03 3.84
C PHE A 45 4.74 11.76 2.57
N GLN A 46 5.28 10.92 1.71
CA GLN A 46 4.64 10.49 0.48
C GLN A 46 3.95 9.15 0.72
N PHE A 47 2.63 9.12 0.57
CA PHE A 47 1.88 7.87 0.54
C PHE A 47 2.23 7.11 -0.74
N GLY A 48 2.06 5.79 -0.72
CA GLY A 48 2.41 4.86 -1.78
C GLY A 48 1.84 5.15 -3.16
N ASP A 49 1.89 4.16 -4.03
CA ASP A 49 1.49 4.33 -5.43
C ASP A 49 0.05 4.83 -5.58
N LEU A 50 -0.82 4.42 -4.65
CA LEU A 50 -2.21 4.83 -4.60
C LEU A 50 -2.69 5.03 -3.17
N ARG A 51 -3.44 6.10 -2.91
CA ARG A 51 -4.15 6.34 -1.66
C ARG A 51 -5.63 6.60 -1.93
N VAL A 52 -6.49 5.96 -1.15
CA VAL A 52 -7.92 6.27 -1.04
C VAL A 52 -8.14 6.86 0.34
N ASP A 53 -8.68 8.07 0.38
CA ASP A 53 -9.05 8.72 1.64
C ASP A 53 -10.53 8.50 1.89
N THR A 54 -10.86 7.63 2.84
CA THR A 54 -12.23 7.40 3.30
C THR A 54 -12.50 8.20 4.56
N GLU A 55 -13.73 8.19 5.08
CA GLU A 55 -14.02 8.89 6.34
C GLU A 55 -13.20 8.30 7.51
N THR A 56 -12.99 6.98 7.50
CA THR A 56 -12.39 6.23 8.59
C THR A 56 -10.90 5.97 8.41
N TYR A 57 -10.42 5.80 7.16
CA TYR A 57 -9.09 5.28 6.89
C TYR A 57 -8.35 6.07 5.81
N HIS A 58 -7.02 6.06 5.89
CA HIS A 58 -6.18 6.19 4.72
C HIS A 58 -5.85 4.78 4.21
N ILE A 59 -6.49 4.37 3.12
CA ILE A 59 -6.19 3.08 2.49
C ILE A 59 -5.10 3.31 1.45
N VAL A 60 -4.00 2.57 1.56
CA VAL A 60 -2.80 2.78 0.74
C VAL A 60 -2.43 1.48 0.04
N ILE A 61 -2.17 1.57 -1.26
CA ILE A 61 -1.66 0.46 -2.06
C ILE A 61 -0.22 0.79 -2.45
N GLU A 62 0.69 -0.12 -2.11
CA GLU A 62 2.07 -0.17 -2.63
C GLU A 62 2.15 -1.39 -3.55
N ALA A 63 2.39 -1.17 -4.84
CA ALA A 63 2.52 -2.23 -5.83
C ALA A 63 4.00 -2.37 -6.21
N GLU A 64 4.65 -3.44 -5.74
CA GLU A 64 6.08 -3.65 -5.95
C GLU A 64 6.37 -4.94 -6.71
N SER A 65 7.42 -4.92 -7.52
CA SER A 65 7.92 -6.09 -8.25
C SER A 65 9.01 -6.89 -7.51
N ALA A 66 9.45 -6.41 -6.35
CA ALA A 66 10.40 -7.10 -5.46
C ALA A 66 10.06 -6.77 -4.01
N GLY A 67 10.12 -7.76 -3.10
CA GLY A 67 9.75 -7.65 -1.69
C GLY A 67 10.47 -6.55 -0.87
N GLY A 68 10.20 -5.27 -1.07
CA GLY A 68 10.83 -4.20 -0.32
C GLY A 68 10.23 -4.03 1.07
N VAL A 69 11.08 -3.76 2.06
CA VAL A 69 10.63 -3.35 3.40
C VAL A 69 10.64 -1.84 3.60
N THR A 70 11.32 -1.10 2.73
CA THR A 70 11.46 0.37 2.84
C THR A 70 10.09 1.05 2.88
N ASN A 71 9.18 0.61 2.01
CA ASN A 71 7.83 1.15 1.98
C ASN A 71 7.04 0.80 3.25
N LEU A 72 7.24 -0.36 3.89
CA LEU A 72 6.64 -0.64 5.21
C LEU A 72 7.26 0.24 6.30
N VAL A 73 8.59 0.29 6.38
CA VAL A 73 9.32 0.94 7.47
C VAL A 73 9.16 2.46 7.46
N LYS A 74 8.97 3.10 6.29
CA LYS A 74 8.67 4.55 6.24
C LYS A 74 7.37 4.89 6.97
N TYR A 75 6.33 4.04 6.87
CA TYR A 75 5.08 4.24 7.61
C TYR A 75 5.31 4.07 9.11
N TRP A 76 6.14 3.10 9.52
CA TRP A 76 6.49 2.91 10.93
C TRP A 76 7.15 4.15 11.50
N TYR A 77 8.21 4.64 10.87
CA TYR A 77 8.87 5.88 11.30
C TYR A 77 7.89 7.06 11.34
N CYS A 78 7.08 7.24 10.29
CA CYS A 78 6.15 8.34 10.21
C CYS A 78 5.11 8.28 11.31
N LEU A 79 4.53 7.10 11.57
CA LEU A 79 3.56 6.93 12.63
C LEU A 79 4.19 7.14 13.99
N GLU A 80 5.36 6.57 14.31
CA GLU A 80 6.00 6.77 15.62
C GLU A 80 6.39 8.21 15.91
N LYS A 81 6.89 8.95 14.91
CA LYS A 81 7.42 10.30 15.12
C LYS A 81 6.41 11.41 14.88
N ASN A 82 5.37 11.14 14.11
CA ASN A 82 4.41 12.15 13.65
C ASN A 82 2.95 11.70 13.85
N LEU A 83 2.68 11.03 14.98
CA LEU A 83 1.35 10.51 15.33
C LEU A 83 0.24 11.56 15.17
N ASP A 84 0.53 12.82 15.50
CA ASP A 84 -0.48 13.90 15.51
C ASP A 84 -0.81 14.42 14.10
N ILE A 85 0.06 14.15 13.11
CA ILE A 85 -0.14 14.58 11.72
C ILE A 85 -1.09 13.61 11.00
N ILE A 86 -0.93 12.31 11.24
CA ILE A 86 -1.76 11.26 10.63
C ILE A 86 -2.95 10.95 11.54
N LYS A 87 -4.07 11.61 11.27
CA LYS A 87 -5.26 11.54 12.12
C LYS A 87 -6.08 10.25 11.96
N LYS A 88 -6.09 9.66 10.76
CA LYS A 88 -6.82 8.43 10.45
C LYS A 88 -5.87 7.22 10.46
N PRO A 89 -6.31 6.04 10.95
CA PRO A 89 -5.52 4.83 10.79
C PRO A 89 -5.21 4.54 9.32
N ILE A 90 -4.03 3.97 9.08
CA ILE A 90 -3.59 3.56 7.75
C ILE A 90 -3.94 2.09 7.54
N VAL A 91 -4.56 1.77 6.41
CA VAL A 91 -4.69 0.40 5.94
C VAL A 91 -3.76 0.23 4.76
N LEU A 92 -2.64 -0.47 4.96
CA LEU A 92 -1.59 -0.66 3.96
C LEU A 92 -1.73 -2.02 3.28
N PHE A 93 -2.02 -2.01 2.00
CA PHE A 93 -1.95 -3.17 1.11
C PHE A 93 -0.62 -3.10 0.36
N HIS A 94 0.32 -3.97 0.74
CA HIS A 94 1.54 -4.15 -0.01
C HIS A 94 1.37 -5.36 -0.94
N VAL A 95 1.37 -5.12 -2.24
CA VAL A 95 1.02 -6.09 -3.29
C VAL A 95 2.26 -6.40 -4.12
N PHE A 96 2.82 -7.59 -3.92
CA PHE A 96 4.07 -8.02 -4.56
C PHE A 96 3.82 -8.91 -5.77
N HIS A 97 4.43 -8.56 -6.90
CA HIS A 97 4.49 -9.48 -8.03
C HIS A 97 5.50 -10.60 -7.75
N GLN A 98 5.13 -11.84 -8.01
CA GLN A 98 6.04 -12.98 -7.98
C GLN A 98 6.09 -13.66 -9.34
N SER A 99 7.30 -13.94 -9.83
CA SER A 99 7.48 -14.76 -11.03
C SER A 99 7.53 -16.26 -10.67
N SER A 100 7.92 -16.59 -9.44
CA SER A 100 7.94 -17.94 -8.86
C SER A 100 7.62 -17.92 -7.35
N GLU A 101 7.26 -19.07 -6.77
CA GLU A 101 6.95 -19.18 -5.32
C GLU A 101 8.14 -18.92 -4.40
N ALA A 102 9.36 -19.17 -4.89
CA ALA A 102 10.58 -18.96 -4.14
C ALA A 102 11.09 -17.52 -4.25
N ASP A 103 10.52 -16.70 -5.14
CA ASP A 103 10.96 -15.32 -5.33
C ASP A 103 10.75 -14.51 -4.05
N TYR A 104 11.85 -13.93 -3.55
CA TYR A 104 11.85 -12.98 -2.42
C TYR A 104 11.34 -13.56 -1.08
N GLY A 105 11.43 -14.88 -0.85
CA GLY A 105 10.97 -15.50 0.39
C GLY A 105 11.60 -14.91 1.68
N SER A 106 12.91 -14.62 1.67
CA SER A 106 13.59 -13.96 2.80
C SER A 106 13.10 -12.53 3.03
N HIS A 107 12.80 -11.80 1.94
CA HIS A 107 12.25 -10.45 1.99
C HIS A 107 10.84 -10.42 2.56
N LEU A 108 9.95 -11.33 2.10
CA LEU A 108 8.61 -11.47 2.65
C LEU A 108 8.63 -11.89 4.13
N SER A 109 9.60 -12.72 4.52
CA SER A 109 9.79 -13.11 5.93
C SER A 109 10.23 -11.92 6.78
N LEU A 110 11.18 -11.11 6.28
CA LEU A 110 11.59 -9.87 6.94
C LEU A 110 10.43 -8.87 7.01
N TRP A 111 9.65 -8.73 5.94
CA TRP A 111 8.47 -7.87 5.89
C TRP A 111 7.47 -8.26 6.99
N ARG A 112 7.14 -9.56 7.12
CA ARG A 112 6.22 -10.05 8.15
C ARG A 112 6.75 -9.81 9.55
N PHE A 113 8.03 -10.09 9.77
CA PHE A 113 8.69 -9.80 11.05
C PHE A 113 8.59 -8.32 11.41
N LEU A 114 8.91 -7.42 10.48
CA LEU A 114 8.84 -5.97 10.70
C LEU A 114 7.40 -5.49 10.88
N ARG A 115 6.44 -6.07 10.16
CA ARG A 115 5.01 -5.76 10.33
C ARG A 115 4.56 -6.06 11.76
N ASP A 116 4.94 -7.22 12.30
CA ASP A 116 4.57 -7.60 13.66
C ASP A 116 5.20 -6.65 14.71
N LYS A 117 6.46 -6.25 14.50
CA LYS A 117 7.12 -5.24 15.34
C LYS A 117 6.46 -3.87 15.24
N MET A 118 6.14 -3.44 14.03
CA MET A 118 5.42 -2.19 13.77
C MET A 118 4.05 -2.19 14.46
N GLN A 119 3.26 -3.27 14.30
CA GLN A 119 1.94 -3.40 14.92
C GLN A 119 2.02 -3.30 16.45
N THR A 120 3.06 -3.88 17.05
CA THR A 120 3.31 -3.79 18.49
C THR A 120 3.64 -2.35 18.93
N ALA A 121 4.36 -1.60 18.10
CA ALA A 121 4.81 -0.25 18.43
C ALA A 121 3.73 0.81 18.25
N VAL A 122 2.95 0.75 17.15
CA VAL A 122 1.98 1.81 16.80
C VAL A 122 0.52 1.42 17.00
N GLY A 123 0.24 0.19 17.43
CA GLY A 123 -1.11 -0.27 17.74
C GLY A 123 -2.05 -0.21 16.53
N ASP A 124 -3.31 0.19 16.76
CA ASP A 124 -4.38 0.24 15.76
C ASP A 124 -4.22 1.34 14.70
N LYS A 125 -3.19 2.18 14.81
CA LYS A 125 -2.85 3.23 13.84
C LYS A 125 -2.45 2.68 12.48
N ILE A 126 -2.05 1.41 12.40
CA ILE A 126 -1.87 0.72 11.13
C ILE A 126 -2.52 -0.67 11.12
N LYS A 127 -3.02 -1.05 9.95
CA LYS A 127 -3.29 -2.42 9.53
C LYS A 127 -2.53 -2.67 8.25
N ALA A 128 -1.42 -3.41 8.32
CA ALA A 128 -0.60 -3.72 7.14
C ALA A 128 -0.77 -5.19 6.75
N ALA A 129 -1.10 -5.41 5.47
CA ALA A 129 -1.23 -6.71 4.86
C ALA A 129 -0.31 -6.83 3.64
N CYS A 130 0.30 -8.00 3.52
CA CYS A 130 1.19 -8.36 2.43
C CYS A 130 0.49 -9.39 1.56
N TYR A 131 0.32 -9.07 0.29
CA TYR A 131 -0.24 -9.96 -0.71
C TYR A 131 0.80 -10.23 -1.79
N THR A 132 0.69 -11.41 -2.39
CA THR A 132 1.50 -11.81 -3.54
C THR A 132 0.57 -12.20 -4.67
N TYR A 133 0.95 -11.88 -5.90
CA TYR A 133 0.21 -12.28 -7.08
C TYR A 133 1.17 -12.75 -8.17
N LYS A 134 0.74 -13.75 -8.93
CA LYS A 134 1.42 -14.23 -10.14
C LYS A 134 0.58 -13.94 -11.39
N ASN A 135 -0.74 -13.95 -11.25
CA ASN A 135 -1.69 -13.74 -12.33
C ASN A 135 -2.79 -12.74 -11.91
N TYR A 136 -3.71 -12.46 -12.83
CA TYR A 136 -4.78 -11.48 -12.59
C TYR A 136 -5.84 -12.00 -11.62
N GLU A 137 -6.04 -13.31 -11.56
CA GLU A 137 -7.02 -13.96 -10.68
C GLU A 137 -6.65 -13.76 -9.21
N ASP A 138 -5.35 -13.81 -8.87
CA ASP A 138 -4.84 -13.52 -7.52
C ASP A 138 -5.23 -12.09 -7.05
N ILE A 139 -5.37 -11.14 -7.99
CA ILE A 139 -5.70 -9.74 -7.68
C ILE A 139 -7.14 -9.58 -7.21
N GLU A 140 -8.08 -10.39 -7.72
CA GLU A 140 -9.50 -10.26 -7.34
C GLU A 140 -9.71 -10.48 -5.84
N ALA A 141 -9.02 -11.48 -5.27
CA ALA A 141 -9.07 -11.74 -3.83
C ALA A 141 -8.55 -10.54 -3.00
N ILE A 142 -7.51 -9.87 -3.49
CA ILE A 142 -6.92 -8.69 -2.84
C ILE A 142 -7.88 -7.51 -2.93
N VAL A 143 -8.50 -7.29 -4.10
CA VAL A 143 -9.48 -6.21 -4.32
C VAL A 143 -10.73 -6.42 -3.47
N ASN A 144 -11.19 -7.66 -3.30
CA ASN A 144 -12.31 -7.99 -2.42
C ASN A 144 -12.00 -7.71 -0.94
N ASP A 145 -10.74 -7.91 -0.51
CA ASP A 145 -10.34 -7.55 0.84
C ASP A 145 -10.22 -6.03 1.02
N PHE A 146 -9.76 -5.33 -0.02
CA PHE A 146 -9.77 -3.87 -0.10
C PHE A 146 -11.19 -3.28 -0.01
N GLU A 147 -12.18 -3.88 -0.69
CA GLU A 147 -13.58 -3.43 -0.68
C GLU A 147 -14.15 -3.35 0.74
N LYS A 148 -13.73 -4.21 1.66
CA LYS A 148 -14.18 -4.21 3.07
C LYS A 148 -13.85 -2.92 3.82
N TYR A 149 -12.91 -2.13 3.34
CA TYR A 149 -12.51 -0.86 3.95
C TYR A 149 -13.19 0.35 3.30
N LEU A 150 -13.99 0.13 2.24
CA LEU A 150 -14.77 1.16 1.56
C LEU A 150 -16.22 1.25 2.07
N VAL A 151 -16.71 0.20 2.73
CA VAL A 151 -18.08 0.09 3.28
C VAL A 151 -18.18 0.78 4.64
#